data_AF-A0A2V7FRF8-F1
#
_entry.id   AF-A0A2V7FRF8-F1
#
_cell.length_a   1.000
_cell.length_b   1.000
_cell.length_c   1.000
_cell.angle_alpha   90.00
_cell.angle_beta   90.00
_cell.angle_gamma   90.00
#
_symmetry.space_group_name_H-M   'P 1'
#
loop_
_entity.id
_entity.type
_entity.pdbx_description
1 polymer ?
#
loop_
_entity_poly.entity_id
_entity_poly.type
_entity_poly.pdbx_seq_one_letter_code
_entity_poly.pdbx_strand_id
1 'polypeptide(L)'
;MVIAIECCIDIANHVIASENYRFPRDNADSFAVLVEHGILAADSRETLAAMARFRNRLVHLYWEIEDARVYQYLQEGLGDLEGFGEAIARRDW
;
A
#
# COMPACT_ATOMS: atom_id res chain seq x y z
N MET A 1 7.81 -2.01 -8.89
CA MET A 1 7.26 -2.22 -7.53
C MET A 1 7.30 -0.97 -6.67
N VAL A 2 8.45 -0.32 -6.45
CA VAL A 2 8.51 0.95 -5.70
C VAL A 2 7.48 1.96 -6.21
N ILE A 3 7.46 2.21 -7.53
CA ILE A 3 6.49 3.12 -8.17
C ILE A 3 5.04 2.66 -7.96
N ALA A 4 4.75 1.36 -8.06
CA ALA A 4 3.38 0.85 -7.89
C ALA A 4 2.88 1.03 -6.44
N ILE A 5 3.76 0.81 -5.46
CA ILE A 5 3.45 1.04 -4.04
C ILE A 5 3.23 2.54 -3.79
N GLU A 6 4.06 3.40 -4.37
CA GLU A 6 3.86 4.86 -4.31
C GLU A 6 2.52 5.28 -4.90
N CYS A 7 2.16 4.79 -6.08
CA CYS A 7 0.84 5.05 -6.67
C CYS A 7 -0.30 4.62 -5.75
N CYS A 8 -0.20 3.46 -5.09
CA CYS A 8 -1.24 3.01 -4.15
C CYS A 8 -1.35 3.93 -2.93
N ILE A 9 -0.22 4.41 -2.40
CA ILE A 9 -0.19 5.38 -1.29
C ILE A 9 -0.81 6.70 -1.73
N ASP A 10 -0.47 7.19 -2.91
CA ASP A 10 -1.00 8.45 -3.46
C ASP A 10 -2.52 8.37 -3.66
N ILE A 11 -3.01 7.27 -4.22
CA ILE A 11 -4.46 7.00 -4.34
C ILE A 11 -5.11 6.96 -2.96
N ALA A 12 -4.52 6.25 -2.00
CA ALA A 12 -5.08 6.18 -0.66
C ALA A 12 -5.17 7.55 0.00
N ASN A 13 -4.11 8.36 -0.11
CA ASN A 13 -4.10 9.72 0.41
C ASN A 13 -5.10 10.64 -0.30
N HIS A 14 -5.26 10.47 -1.62
CA HIS A 14 -6.27 11.20 -2.38
C HIS A 14 -7.69 10.90 -1.88
N VAL A 15 -8.03 9.62 -1.70
CA VAL A 15 -9.33 9.19 -1.16
C VAL A 15 -9.55 9.70 0.27
N ILE A 16 -8.53 9.59 1.14
CA ILE A 16 -8.62 10.11 2.50
C ILE A 16 -8.94 11.61 2.51
N ALA A 17 -8.30 12.37 1.61
CA ALA A 17 -8.52 13.80 1.49
C ALA A 17 -9.88 14.14 0.87
N SER A 18 -10.35 13.40 -0.15
CA SER A 18 -11.64 13.64 -0.80
C SER A 18 -12.81 13.38 0.15
N GLU A 19 -12.71 12.30 0.94
CA GLU A 19 -13.77 11.85 1.83
C GLU A 19 -13.69 12.46 3.25
N ASN A 20 -12.71 13.35 3.47
CA ASN A 20 -12.46 14.01 4.75
C ASN A 20 -12.30 13.02 5.93
N TYR A 21 -11.56 11.94 5.70
CA TYR A 21 -11.21 10.96 6.74
C TYR A 21 -10.08 11.48 7.64
N ARG A 22 -9.75 10.71 8.68
CA ARG A 22 -8.63 11.08 9.57
C ARG A 22 -7.32 11.13 8.78
N PHE A 23 -6.46 12.07 9.14
CA PHE A 23 -5.13 12.16 8.54
C PHE A 23 -4.27 10.94 8.93
N PRO A 24 -3.56 10.31 7.98
CA PRO A 24 -2.68 9.19 8.27
C PRO A 24 -1.40 9.67 8.93
N ARG A 25 -0.85 8.86 9.86
CA ARG A 25 0.40 9.18 10.57
C ARG A 25 1.64 8.98 9.70
N ASP A 26 1.57 8.01 8.79
CA ASP A 26 2.59 7.65 7.83
C ASP A 26 1.96 6.94 6.62
N ASN A 27 2.76 6.60 5.62
CA ASN A 27 2.30 5.95 4.39
C ASN A 27 1.65 4.57 4.63
N ALA A 28 2.05 3.84 5.67
CA ALA A 28 1.43 2.55 5.99
C ALA A 28 0.06 2.77 6.65
N ASP A 29 -0.06 3.83 7.45
CA ASP A 29 -1.30 4.23 8.10
C ASP A 29 -2.37 4.70 7.09
N SER A 30 -1.99 5.17 5.89
CA SER A 30 -2.94 5.49 4.81
C SER A 30 -3.84 4.28 4.47
N PHE A 31 -3.29 3.08 4.39
CA PHE A 31 -4.08 1.87 4.14
C PHE A 31 -4.96 1.50 5.34
N ALA A 32 -4.47 1.74 6.57
CA ALA A 32 -5.25 1.50 7.77
C ALA A 32 -6.53 2.38 7.81
N VAL A 33 -6.43 3.65 7.41
CA VAL A 33 -7.61 4.53 7.32
C VAL A 33 -8.64 3.96 6.35
N LEU A 34 -8.22 3.49 5.18
CA LEU A 34 -9.16 2.89 4.21
C LEU A 34 -9.83 1.61 4.74
N VAL A 35 -9.12 0.80 5.52
CA VAL A 35 -9.69 -0.38 6.20
C VAL A 35 -10.71 0.04 7.28
N GLU A 36 -10.42 1.07 8.05
CA GLU A 36 -11.34 1.62 9.07
C GLU A 36 -12.67 2.07 8.46
N HIS A 37 -12.65 2.55 7.22
CA HIS A 37 -13.85 2.94 6.46
C HIS A 37 -14.43 1.81 5.57
N GLY A 38 -13.91 0.59 5.71
CA GLY A 38 -14.40 -0.59 4.99
C GLY A 38 -14.25 -0.50 3.47
N ILE A 39 -13.28 0.28 2.98
CA ILE A 39 -12.91 0.36 1.56
C ILE A 39 -12.02 -0.82 1.21
N LEU A 40 -11.09 -1.14 2.09
CA LEU A 40 -10.23 -2.31 1.99
C LEU A 40 -10.67 -3.36 3.00
N ALA A 41 -10.46 -4.63 2.66
CA ALA A 41 -10.70 -5.73 3.58
C ALA A 41 -9.68 -5.72 4.74
N ALA A 42 -10.11 -6.17 5.91
CA ALA A 42 -9.30 -6.09 7.13
C ALA A 42 -8.00 -6.92 7.06
N ASP A 43 -8.00 -8.00 6.27
CA ASP A 43 -6.85 -8.85 5.99
C ASP A 43 -5.77 -8.15 5.15
N SER A 44 -6.16 -7.19 4.31
CA SER A 44 -5.28 -6.43 3.44
C SER A 44 -4.47 -5.38 4.20
N ARG A 45 -4.85 -5.08 5.45
CA ARG A 45 -4.21 -4.04 6.28
C ARG A 45 -2.72 -4.32 6.48
N GLU A 46 -2.38 -5.53 6.87
CA GLU A 46 -1.03 -5.87 7.29
C GLU A 46 -0.09 -6.08 6.10
N THR A 47 -0.60 -6.66 5.01
CA THR A 47 0.15 -6.86 3.77
C THR A 47 0.50 -5.53 3.10
N LEU A 48 -0.49 -4.66 2.87
CA LEU A 48 -0.25 -3.34 2.27
C LEU A 48 0.64 -2.44 3.13
N ALA A 49 0.48 -2.49 4.47
CA ALA A 49 1.36 -1.78 5.39
C ALA A 49 2.80 -2.32 5.33
N ALA A 50 2.98 -3.63 5.19
CA ALA A 50 4.31 -4.24 5.02
C ALA A 50 4.94 -3.79 3.69
N MET A 51 4.17 -3.70 2.60
CA MET A 51 4.64 -3.19 1.32
C MET A 51 5.10 -1.73 1.40
N ALA A 52 4.34 -0.86 2.08
CA ALA A 52 4.73 0.53 2.29
C ALA A 52 6.06 0.65 3.05
N ARG A 53 6.24 -0.15 4.11
CA ARG A 53 7.50 -0.21 4.86
C ARG A 53 8.64 -0.78 4.02
N PHE A 54 8.36 -1.77 3.18
CA PHE A 54 9.35 -2.37 2.29
C PHE A 54 9.83 -1.38 1.22
N ARG A 55 8.95 -0.56 0.65
CA ARG A 55 9.34 0.55 -0.24
C ARG A 55 10.32 1.50 0.46
N ASN A 56 10.05 1.86 1.72
CA ASN A 56 10.98 2.69 2.50
C ASN A 56 12.34 2.00 2.72
N ARG A 57 12.33 0.70 3.04
CA ARG A 57 13.57 -0.09 3.20
C ARG A 57 14.35 -0.18 1.89
N LEU A 58 13.70 -0.42 0.76
CA LEU A 58 14.35 -0.51 -0.55
C LEU A 58 15.06 0.79 -0.90
N VAL A 59 14.39 1.93 -0.79
CA VAL A 59 14.99 3.24 -1.09
C VAL A 59 16.20 3.54 -0.21
N HIS A 60 16.17 3.13 1.06
CA HIS A 60 17.26 3.41 2.00
C HIS A 60 18.39 2.34 2.02
N LEU A 61 18.17 1.12 1.52
CA LEU A 61 19.11 -0.01 1.64
C LEU A 61 19.45 -0.73 0.35
N TYR A 62 19.41 -0.01 -0.76
CA TYR A 62 20.03 -0.50 -2.00
C TYR A 62 21.48 -1.01 -1.84
N TRP A 63 22.16 -0.74 -0.71
CA TRP A 63 23.51 -1.23 -0.42
C TRP A 63 23.60 -2.65 0.18
N GLU A 64 22.57 -3.17 0.85
CA GLU A 64 22.67 -4.43 1.64
C GLU A 64 21.64 -5.51 1.29
N ILE A 65 20.76 -5.27 0.30
CA ILE A 65 19.66 -6.19 0.00
C ILE A 65 20.08 -7.23 -1.05
N GLU A 66 19.86 -8.51 -0.75
CA GLU A 66 20.02 -9.61 -1.69
C GLU A 66 18.90 -9.61 -2.75
N ASP A 67 19.26 -9.55 -4.03
CA ASP A 67 18.35 -9.51 -5.19
C ASP A 67 17.29 -10.63 -5.17
N ALA A 68 17.65 -11.83 -4.70
CA ALA A 68 16.74 -12.96 -4.61
C ALA A 68 15.54 -12.68 -3.69
N ARG A 69 15.77 -11.95 -2.59
CA ARG A 69 14.72 -11.59 -1.64
C ARG A 69 13.80 -10.51 -2.21
N VAL A 70 14.35 -9.56 -2.95
CA VAL A 70 13.55 -8.56 -3.69
C VAL A 70 12.67 -9.25 -4.73
N TYR A 71 13.22 -10.22 -5.44
CA TYR A 71 12.48 -11.00 -6.44
C TYR A 71 11.31 -11.79 -5.84
N GLN A 72 11.49 -12.43 -4.67
CA GLN A 72 10.37 -13.09 -3.98
C GLN A 72 9.29 -12.09 -3.57
N TYR A 73 9.67 -10.97 -2.94
CA TYR A 73 8.69 -9.94 -2.55
C TYR A 73 7.97 -9.33 -3.75
N LEU A 74 8.66 -9.20 -4.89
CA LEU A 74 8.05 -8.78 -6.15
C LEU A 74 6.96 -9.73 -6.60
N GLN A 75 7.19 -11.04 -6.53
CA GLN A 75 6.22 -12.04 -6.98
C GLN A 75 5.03 -12.13 -6.02
N GLU A 76 5.27 -12.06 -4.72
CA GLU A 76 4.22 -12.19 -3.70
C GLU A 76 3.35 -10.93 -3.58
N GLY A 77 3.94 -9.73 -3.74
CA GLY A 77 3.24 -8.45 -3.54
C GLY A 77 2.36 -8.01 -4.71
N LEU A 78 2.42 -8.65 -5.89
CA LEU A 78 1.61 -8.24 -7.05
C LEU A 78 0.11 -8.45 -6.82
N GLY A 79 -0.28 -9.55 -6.16
CA GLY A 79 -1.68 -9.83 -5.87
C GLY A 79 -2.33 -8.82 -4.93
N ASP A 80 -1.57 -8.33 -3.94
CA ASP A 80 -2.04 -7.31 -3.01
C ASP A 80 -2.32 -5.97 -3.72
N LEU A 81 -1.50 -5.60 -4.71
CA LEU A 81 -1.68 -4.37 -5.50
C LEU A 81 -2.89 -4.47 -6.43
N GLU A 82 -3.10 -5.63 -7.06
CA GLU A 82 -4.30 -5.88 -7.86
C GLU A 82 -5.56 -5.82 -6.99
N GLY A 83 -5.54 -6.49 -5.83
CA GLY A 83 -6.64 -6.44 -4.86
C GLY A 83 -6.97 -5.02 -4.40
N PHE A 84 -5.95 -4.20 -4.13
CA PHE A 84 -6.14 -2.78 -3.83
C PHE A 84 -6.81 -2.04 -4.99
N GLY A 85 -6.29 -2.19 -6.21
CA GLY A 85 -6.82 -1.51 -7.40
C GLY A 85 -8.29 -1.88 -7.67
N GLU A 86 -8.63 -3.16 -7.55
CA GLU A 86 -10.01 -3.61 -7.69
C GLU A 86 -10.94 -3.06 -6.61
N ALA A 87 -10.49 -3.02 -5.35
CA ALA A 87 -11.27 -2.50 -4.25
C ALA A 87 -11.62 -1.01 -4.45
N ILE A 88 -10.67 -0.21 -4.93
CA ILE A 88 -10.89 1.20 -5.26
C ILE A 88 -11.80 1.34 -6.49
N ALA A 89 -11.59 0.54 -7.54
CA ALA A 89 -12.34 0.64 -8.78
C ALA A 89 -13.82 0.21 -8.68
N ARG A 90 -14.14 -0.71 -7.75
CA ARG A 90 -15.52 -1.17 -7.51
C ARG A 90 -16.34 -0.26 -6.61
N ARG A 91 -15.68 0.69 -5.94
CA ARG A 91 -16.32 1.60 -5.00
C ARG A 91 -16.99 2.71 -5.79
N ASP A 92 -18.25 2.97 -5.48
CA ASP A 92 -18.93 4.19 -5.91
C ASP A 92 -18.52 5.30 -4.94
N TRP A 93 -17.43 5.98 -5.25
CA TRP A 93 -16.97 7.19 -4.58
C TRP A 93 -17.55 8.42 -5.28
#